data_AF-A0A453B737-F1
#
_entry.id   AF-A0A453B737-F1
#
_cell.length_a   1.000
_cell.length_b   1.000
_cell.length_c   1.000
_cell.angle_alpha   90.00
_cell.angle_beta   90.00
_cell.angle_gamma   90.00
#
_symmetry.space_group_name_H-M   'P 1'
#
loop_
_entity.id
_entity.type
_entity.pdbx_description
1 polymer ?
#
loop_
_entity_poly.entity_id
_entity_poly.type
_entity_poly.pdbx_seq_one_letter_code
_entity_poly.pdbx_strand_id
1 'polypeptide(L)'
;MASLGLTNPQEIWTLAENSRVLLEAFKLFFEKREKEIGNLVFDKDDQLAVEFVTAAANIRAHSFGIPLHSLFEAKGVAGNIVHAVATTNAIIAGLIVIEAIKVLQDDYKNYR
;
A
#
# COMPACT_ATOMS: atom_id res chain seq x y z
N MET A 1 9.27 18.44 8.39
CA MET A 1 8.34 18.23 9.52
C MET A 1 8.97 17.17 10.41
N ALA A 2 9.03 17.39 11.72
CA ALA A 2 9.53 16.38 12.65
C ALA A 2 8.57 15.17 12.64
N SER A 3 9.12 13.95 12.62
CA SER A 3 8.35 12.70 12.77
C SER A 3 7.44 12.81 13.99
N LEU A 4 6.27 12.15 13.96
CA LEU A 4 5.29 12.09 15.07
C LEU A 4 5.79 11.39 16.36
N GLY A 5 7.11 11.26 16.51
CA GLY A 5 7.80 10.92 17.74
C GLY A 5 8.28 9.48 17.82
N LEU A 6 8.39 8.77 16.69
CA LEU A 6 8.91 7.39 16.66
C LEU A 6 10.23 7.40 15.89
N THR A 7 11.33 7.32 16.64
CA THR A 7 12.69 7.61 16.16
C THR A 7 13.27 6.53 15.25
N ASN A 8 12.79 5.29 15.34
CA ASN A 8 13.29 4.17 14.55
C ASN A 8 12.24 3.69 13.52
N PRO A 9 12.46 3.90 12.21
CA PRO A 9 11.50 3.51 11.17
C PRO A 9 11.41 1.99 10.95
N GLN A 10 12.33 1.20 11.51
CA GLN A 10 12.31 -0.27 11.44
C GLN A 10 11.57 -0.90 12.61
N GLU A 11 11.22 -0.13 13.65
CA GLU A 11 10.41 -0.65 14.75
C GLU A 11 8.94 -0.77 14.33
N ILE A 12 8.33 -1.87 14.78
CA ILE A 12 6.91 -2.12 14.59
C ILE A 12 6.16 -1.43 15.73
N TRP A 13 5.29 -0.49 15.38
CA TRP A 13 4.48 0.24 16.35
C TRP A 13 3.41 -0.67 16.94
N THR A 14 3.16 -0.52 18.23
CA THR A 14 2.02 -1.14 18.93
C THR A 14 0.69 -0.57 18.42
N LEU A 15 -0.42 -1.26 18.70
CA LEU A 15 -1.75 -0.77 18.30
C LEU A 15 -2.06 0.63 18.87
N ALA A 16 -1.66 0.89 20.12
CA ALA A 16 -1.84 2.19 20.76
C ALA A 16 -1.04 3.30 20.05
N GLU A 17 0.20 3.00 19.67
CA GLU A 17 1.06 3.94 18.92
C GLU A 17 0.51 4.21 17.52
N ASN A 18 0.10 3.18 16.78
CA ASN A 18 -0.55 3.36 15.48
C ASN A 18 -1.80 4.25 15.62
N SER A 19 -2.62 4.03 16.65
CA SER A 19 -3.83 4.84 16.91
C SER A 19 -3.48 6.31 17.18
N ARG A 20 -2.44 6.56 17.98
CA ARG A 20 -1.93 7.91 18.28
C ARG A 20 -1.41 8.60 17.02
N VAL A 21 -0.59 7.91 16.23
CA VAL A 21 -0.01 8.44 14.99
C VAL A 21 -1.11 8.78 14.00
N LEU A 22 -2.11 7.91 13.82
CA LEU A 22 -3.22 8.17 12.91
C LEU A 22 -3.99 9.43 13.29
N LEU A 23 -4.33 9.59 14.58
CA LEU A 23 -5.06 10.77 15.06
C LEU A 23 -4.27 12.07 14.87
N GLU A 24 -2.98 12.06 15.23
CA GLU A 24 -2.14 13.25 15.06
C GLU A 24 -1.87 13.56 13.58
N ALA A 25 -1.71 12.53 12.74
CA ALA A 25 -1.58 12.72 11.30
C ALA A 25 -2.84 13.37 10.70
N PHE A 26 -4.04 12.90 11.06
CA PHE A 26 -5.30 13.54 10.68
C PHE A 26 -5.33 15.01 11.09
N LYS A 27 -5.03 15.30 12.36
CA LYS A 27 -4.99 16.67 12.88
C LYS A 27 -4.03 17.55 12.07
N LEU A 28 -2.83 17.07 11.77
CA LEU A 28 -1.85 17.81 10.98
C LEU A 28 -2.30 18.05 9.54
N PHE A 29 -3.00 17.10 8.91
CA PHE A 29 -3.59 17.32 7.59
C PHE A 29 -4.62 18.46 7.61
N PHE A 30 -5.51 18.49 8.61
CA PHE A 30 -6.51 19.55 8.73
C PHE A 30 -5.91 20.90 9.15
N GLU A 31 -4.92 20.94 10.03
CA GLU A 31 -4.34 22.20 10.51
C GLU A 31 -3.33 22.81 9.55
N LYS A 32 -2.57 21.97 8.82
CA LYS A 32 -1.42 22.45 8.02
C LYS A 32 -1.59 22.28 6.52
N ARG A 33 -2.49 21.40 6.08
CA ARG A 33 -2.70 21.06 4.66
C ARG A 33 -4.17 21.14 4.24
N GLU A 34 -4.97 21.96 4.93
CA GLU A 34 -6.41 22.09 4.68
C GLU A 34 -6.75 22.34 3.21
N LYS A 35 -5.99 23.23 2.55
CA LYS A 35 -6.21 23.61 1.14
C LYS A 35 -5.93 22.49 0.15
N GLU A 36 -5.18 21.47 0.56
CA GLU A 36 -4.83 20.33 -0.28
C GLU A 36 -5.87 19.20 -0.19
N ILE A 37 -6.72 19.22 0.85
CA ILE A 37 -7.75 18.19 1.07
C ILE A 37 -8.65 18.07 -0.16
N GLY A 38 -8.82 16.84 -0.63
CA GLY A 38 -9.55 16.52 -1.87
C GLY A 38 -8.68 16.42 -3.12
N ASN A 39 -7.45 16.96 -3.09
CA ASN A 39 -6.49 16.91 -4.20
C ASN A 39 -5.12 16.33 -3.79
N LEU A 40 -5.00 15.76 -2.58
CA LEU A 40 -3.78 15.11 -2.11
C LEU A 40 -3.43 13.91 -3.00
N VAL A 41 -2.18 13.88 -3.46
CA VAL A 41 -1.59 12.72 -4.13
C VAL A 41 -0.57 12.11 -3.19
N PHE A 42 -0.59 10.78 -3.06
CA PHE A 42 0.37 10.08 -2.22
C PHE A 42 1.79 10.22 -2.78
N ASP A 43 2.73 10.62 -1.94
CA ASP A 43 4.16 10.62 -2.21
C ASP A 43 4.87 9.81 -1.12
N LYS A 44 5.74 8.87 -1.52
CA LYS A 44 6.52 8.05 -0.58
C LYS A 44 7.58 8.85 0.18
N ASP A 45 7.93 10.04 -0.30
CA ASP A 45 8.88 10.94 0.36
C ASP A 45 8.17 11.98 1.24
N ASP A 46 6.82 12.01 1.21
CA ASP A 46 6.00 12.71 2.20
C ASP A 46 5.84 11.87 3.47
N GLN A 47 6.66 12.21 4.47
CA GLN A 47 6.67 11.55 5.76
C GLN A 47 5.28 11.49 6.42
N LEU A 48 4.49 12.57 6.35
CA LEU A 48 3.17 12.62 7.00
C LEU A 48 2.20 11.65 6.33
N ALA A 49 2.22 11.58 5.00
CA ALA A 49 1.41 10.64 4.23
C ALA A 49 1.81 9.18 4.51
N VAL A 50 3.10 8.89 4.59
CA VAL A 50 3.60 7.54 4.88
C VAL A 50 3.26 7.11 6.31
N GLU A 51 3.43 7.99 7.31
CA GLU A 51 3.04 7.72 8.70
C GLU A 51 1.52 7.47 8.82
N PHE A 52 0.71 8.26 8.11
CA PHE A 52 -0.74 8.07 8.04
C PHE A 52 -1.13 6.71 7.45
N VAL A 53 -0.58 6.35 6.28
CA VAL A 53 -0.87 5.08 5.59
C VAL A 53 -0.44 3.90 6.46
N THR A 54 0.75 3.97 7.05
CA THR A 54 1.30 2.91 7.91
C THR A 54 0.40 2.67 9.11
N ALA A 55 0.03 3.72 9.83
CA ALA A 55 -0.83 3.63 11.00
C ALA A 55 -2.21 3.04 10.66
N ALA A 56 -2.85 3.54 9.60
CA ALA A 56 -4.15 3.03 9.15
C ALA A 56 -4.08 1.57 8.69
N ALA A 57 -3.03 1.20 7.94
CA ALA A 57 -2.82 -0.16 7.45
C ALA A 57 -2.58 -1.14 8.61
N ASN A 58 -1.79 -0.77 9.60
CA ASN A 58 -1.52 -1.59 10.79
C ASN A 58 -2.77 -1.79 11.67
N ILE A 59 -3.56 -0.75 11.90
CA ILE A 59 -4.84 -0.87 12.61
C ILE A 59 -5.76 -1.84 11.87
N ARG A 60 -5.83 -1.74 10.54
CA ARG A 60 -6.60 -2.68 9.71
C ARG A 60 -6.03 -4.10 9.80
N ALA A 61 -4.72 -4.29 9.69
CA ALA A 61 -4.05 -5.58 9.78
C ALA A 61 -4.38 -6.29 11.10
N HIS A 62 -4.33 -5.56 12.22
CA HIS A 62 -4.70 -6.07 13.53
C HIS A 62 -6.12 -6.63 13.57
N SER A 63 -7.10 -5.93 12.97
CA SER A 63 -8.50 -6.38 12.90
C SER A 63 -8.69 -7.70 12.14
N PHE A 64 -7.75 -8.07 11.26
CA PHE A 64 -7.78 -9.32 10.50
C PHE A 64 -6.77 -10.37 11.01
N GLY A 65 -6.10 -10.13 12.14
CA GLY A 65 -5.07 -11.03 12.67
C GLY A 65 -3.81 -11.11 11.81
N ILE A 66 -3.55 -10.09 10.98
CA ILE A 66 -2.37 -9.99 10.12
C ILE A 66 -1.24 -9.31 10.91
N PRO A 67 0.03 -9.77 10.78
CA PRO A 67 1.17 -9.10 11.39
C PRO A 67 1.28 -7.62 11.00
N LEU A 68 1.67 -6.81 11.97
CA LEU A 68 1.93 -5.39 11.76
C LEU A 68 3.27 -5.22 11.02
N HIS A 69 3.37 -4.14 10.26
CA HIS A 69 4.59 -3.77 9.54
C HIS A 69 5.22 -2.53 10.15
N SER A 70 6.54 -2.44 10.04
CA SER A 70 7.29 -1.22 10.34
C SER A 70 6.98 -0.12 9.33
N LEU A 71 7.31 1.12 9.69
CA LEU A 71 7.19 2.27 8.79
C LEU A 71 8.04 2.08 7.51
N PHE A 72 9.22 1.49 7.65
CA PHE A 72 10.12 1.20 6.53
C PHE A 72 9.50 0.21 5.54
N GLU A 73 8.95 -0.90 6.03
CA GLU A 73 8.28 -1.90 5.19
C GLU A 73 7.03 -1.32 4.52
N ALA A 74 6.21 -0.60 5.27
CA ALA A 74 5.02 0.04 4.75
C ALA A 74 5.34 1.07 3.65
N LYS A 75 6.40 1.88 3.81
CA LYS A 75 6.90 2.79 2.76
C LYS A 75 7.30 2.01 1.51
N GLY A 76 8.00 0.89 1.67
CA GLY A 76 8.42 0.03 0.57
C GLY A 76 7.24 -0.57 -0.21
N VAL A 77 6.23 -1.08 0.49
CA VAL A 77 5.02 -1.63 -0.15
C VAL A 77 4.20 -0.53 -0.81
N ALA A 78 3.88 0.54 -0.09
CA ALA A 78 3.03 1.63 -0.57
C ALA A 78 3.62 2.33 -1.81
N GLY A 79 4.94 2.57 -1.80
CA GLY A 79 5.64 3.22 -2.91
C GLY A 79 5.73 2.37 -4.20
N ASN A 80 5.41 1.08 -4.14
CA ASN A 80 5.47 0.14 -5.27
C ASN A 80 4.08 -0.36 -5.71
N ILE A 81 2.99 0.23 -5.22
CA ILE A 81 1.63 -0.13 -5.65
C ILE A 81 1.44 0.25 -7.13
N VAL A 82 1.09 -0.75 -7.95
CA VAL A 82 0.76 -0.56 -9.36
C VAL A 82 -0.75 -0.52 -9.53
N HIS A 83 -1.24 0.47 -10.28
CA HIS A 83 -2.66 0.57 -10.63
C HIS A 83 -3.09 -0.65 -11.46
N ALA A 84 -4.18 -1.29 -11.07
CA ALA A 84 -4.78 -2.39 -11.82
C ALA A 84 -5.98 -1.90 -12.62
N VAL A 85 -6.07 -2.34 -13.89
CA VAL A 85 -7.22 -2.10 -14.76
C VAL A 85 -7.86 -3.44 -15.12
N ALA A 86 -9.17 -3.56 -14.94
CA ALA A 86 -9.89 -4.82 -15.13
C ALA A 86 -9.73 -5.39 -16.56
N THR A 87 -9.67 -4.54 -17.58
CA THR A 87 -9.52 -4.95 -18.99
C THR A 87 -8.17 -5.63 -19.26
N THR A 88 -7.09 -5.17 -18.63
CA THR A 88 -5.77 -5.82 -18.74
C THR A 88 -5.83 -7.26 -18.23
N ASN A 89 -6.45 -7.48 -17.05
CA ASN A 89 -6.61 -8.82 -16.50
C ASN A 89 -7.49 -9.71 -17.39
N ALA A 90 -8.56 -9.17 -17.99
CA ALA A 90 -9.43 -9.91 -18.89
C ALA A 90 -8.69 -10.38 -20.16
N ILE A 91 -7.89 -9.51 -20.77
CA ILE A 91 -7.08 -9.86 -21.94
C ILE A 91 -6.07 -10.95 -21.58
N ILE A 92 -5.32 -10.76 -20.50
CA ILE A 92 -4.30 -11.73 -20.07
C ILE A 92 -4.92 -13.08 -19.72
N ALA A 93 -6.07 -13.10 -19.03
CA ALA A 93 -6.80 -14.33 -18.75
C ALA A 93 -7.22 -15.07 -20.03
N GLY A 94 -7.69 -14.34 -21.05
CA GLY A 94 -8.00 -14.92 -22.36
C GLY A 94 -6.77 -15.54 -23.04
N LEU A 95 -5.63 -14.84 -23.00
CA LEU A 95 -4.37 -15.34 -23.55
C LEU A 95 -3.88 -16.60 -22.81
N ILE A 96 -3.95 -16.62 -21.47
CA ILE A 96 -3.60 -17.81 -20.67
C ILE A 96 -4.39 -19.04 -21.13
N VAL A 97 -5.69 -18.90 -21.37
CA VAL A 97 -6.54 -20.02 -21.82
C VAL A 97 -6.17 -20.46 -23.24
N ILE A 98 -5.87 -19.53 -24.15
CA ILE A 98 -5.43 -19.85 -25.51
C ILE A 98 -4.12 -20.65 -25.47
N GLU A 99 -3.13 -20.23 -24.68
CA GLU A 99 -1.86 -20.95 -24.55
C GLU A 99 -2.04 -22.30 -23.86
N ALA A 100 -2.91 -22.40 -22.85
CA ALA A 100 -3.23 -23.66 -22.18
C ALA A 100 -3.85 -24.68 -23.16
N ILE A 101 -4.71 -24.25 -24.09
CA ILE A 101 -5.27 -25.13 -25.12
C ILE A 101 -4.17 -25.71 -26.01
N LYS A 102 -3.18 -24.90 -26.43
CA LYS A 102 -2.05 -25.38 -27.25
C LYS A 102 -1.23 -26.43 -26.50
N VAL A 103 -0.96 -26.20 -25.22
CA VAL A 103 -0.24 -27.16 -24.36
C VAL A 103 -1.00 -28.48 -24.27
N LEU A 104 -2.31 -28.44 -24.05
CA LEU A 104 -3.16 -29.65 -23.99
C LEU A 104 -3.26 -30.41 -25.32
N GLN A 105 -2.95 -29.76 -26.44
CA GLN A 105 -2.90 -30.36 -27.77
C GLN A 105 -1.49 -30.84 -28.17
N ASP A 106 -0.53 -30.85 -27.23
CA ASP A 106 0.88 -31.14 -27.46
C ASP A 106 1.53 -30.21 -28.53
N ASP A 107 0.97 -29.02 -28.76
CA ASP A 107 1.52 -28.03 -29.69
C ASP A 107 2.63 -27.20 -29.03
N TYR A 108 3.71 -27.90 -28.65
CA TYR A 108 4.83 -27.30 -27.94
C TYR A 108 5.66 -26.32 -28.79
N LYS A 109 5.43 -26.26 -30.10
CA LYS A 109 6.18 -25.40 -31.02
C LYS A 109 5.57 -24.00 -31.12
N ASN A 110 4.26 -23.88 -30.92
CA ASN A 110 3.49 -22.65 -31.13
C ASN A 110 2.97 -21.98 -29.86
N TYR A 111 3.20 -22.53 -28.65
CA TYR A 111 2.94 -21.77 -27.42
C TYR A 111 3.99 -20.66 -27.22
N ARG A 112 3.59 -19.56 -26.60
CA ARG A 112 4.46 -18.41 -26.28
C ARG A 112 4.15 -17.83 -24.90
#